data_AF-A0A9Q0DJ60-F1
#
_entry.id   AF-A0A9Q0DJ60-F1
#
_cell.length_a   1.000
_cell.length_b   1.000
_cell.length_c   1.000
_cell.angle_alpha   90.00
_cell.angle_beta   90.00
_cell.angle_gamma   90.00
#
_symmetry.space_group_name_H-M   'P 1'
#
loop_
_entity.id
_entity.type
_entity.pdbx_description
1 polymer ?
#
loop_
_entity_poly.entity_id
_entity_poly.type
_entity_poly.pdbx_seq_one_letter_code
_entity_poly.pdbx_strand_id
1 'polypeptide(L)'
;MDSSYKDLPLHSAVRWLSCGKALERLVGCFDAIKAFLAEKGQDYPELEDEKWVVKLMFLTDITGHLNELNLKLQGAGQTVLDMFDTWKAFVGKLAVFSDDVATSTFRYFSHLRELSTQHSISTAEICKYISKLESEFTTRFGEVWTHVVFLDQTRQL
;
A
#
# COMPACT_ATOMS: atom_id res chain seq x y z
N MET A 1 -28.93 6.15 -1.21
CA MET A 1 -27.52 5.70 -1.17
C MET A 1 -26.88 6.11 -2.47
N ASP A 2 -26.06 7.16 -2.45
CA ASP A 2 -25.27 7.58 -3.60
C ASP A 2 -23.83 7.12 -3.33
N SER A 3 -23.31 6.18 -4.14
CA SER A 3 -21.90 5.80 -4.10
C SER A 3 -21.14 6.59 -5.17
N SER A 4 -19.98 7.15 -4.81
CA SER A 4 -19.14 7.94 -5.74
C SER A 4 -18.50 7.10 -6.87
N TYR A 5 -18.65 5.77 -6.85
CA TYR A 5 -18.04 4.85 -7.80
C TYR A 5 -19.12 4.08 -8.58
N LYS A 6 -19.31 4.44 -9.86
CA LYS A 6 -20.37 3.88 -10.72
C LYS A 6 -19.99 2.61 -11.49
N ASP A 7 -18.69 2.35 -11.76
CA ASP A 7 -18.24 1.18 -12.54
C ASP A 7 -16.91 0.62 -12.05
N LEU A 8 -16.77 -0.72 -11.92
CA LEU A 8 -15.56 -1.43 -11.49
C LEU A 8 -14.58 -1.66 -12.68
N PRO A 9 -13.42 -0.97 -12.78
CA PRO A 9 -12.43 -1.25 -13.81
C PRO A 9 -11.66 -2.49 -13.39
N LEU A 10 -12.10 -3.64 -13.87
CA LEU A 10 -11.44 -4.93 -13.68
C LEU A 10 -10.16 -5.08 -14.52
N HIS A 11 -9.88 -4.15 -15.44
CA HIS A 11 -8.79 -4.29 -16.41
C HIS A 11 -7.80 -3.11 -16.37
N SER A 12 -6.69 -3.35 -15.70
CA SER A 12 -5.39 -2.75 -16.00
C SER A 12 -4.48 -3.86 -16.52
N ALA A 13 -3.68 -3.61 -17.56
CA ALA A 13 -2.69 -4.58 -18.08
C ALA A 13 -1.70 -5.04 -17.00
N VAL A 14 -1.54 -4.24 -15.94
CA VAL A 14 -0.80 -4.56 -14.73
C VAL A 14 -1.78 -4.97 -13.64
N ARG A 15 -1.86 -6.28 -13.38
CA ARG A 15 -2.87 -6.92 -12.49
C ARG A 15 -2.94 -6.32 -11.10
N TRP A 16 -1.81 -5.85 -10.57
CA TRP A 16 -1.72 -5.36 -9.19
C TRP A 16 -2.15 -3.88 -9.04
N LEU A 17 -1.99 -3.05 -10.07
CA LEU A 17 -2.59 -1.70 -10.09
C LEU A 17 -4.12 -1.78 -10.03
N SER A 18 -4.70 -2.79 -10.70
CA SER A 18 -6.13 -3.09 -10.62
C SER A 18 -6.53 -3.53 -9.21
N CYS A 19 -5.68 -4.31 -8.53
CA CYS A 19 -5.91 -4.79 -7.17
C CYS A 19 -5.97 -3.63 -6.17
N GLY A 20 -5.01 -2.70 -6.19
CA GLY A 20 -5.07 -1.55 -5.29
C GLY A 20 -6.26 -0.62 -5.56
N LYS A 21 -6.62 -0.42 -6.83
CA LYS A 21 -7.85 0.32 -7.17
C LYS A 21 -9.12 -0.37 -6.66
N ALA A 22 -9.16 -1.70 -6.72
CA ALA A 22 -10.27 -2.48 -6.19
C ALA A 22 -10.36 -2.35 -4.66
N LEU A 23 -9.23 -2.40 -3.95
CA LEU A 23 -9.16 -2.19 -2.49
C LEU A 23 -9.64 -0.79 -2.09
N GLU A 24 -9.18 0.26 -2.76
CA GLU A 24 -9.62 1.65 -2.50
C GLU A 24 -11.14 1.80 -2.60
N ARG A 25 -11.76 1.14 -3.57
CA ARG A 25 -13.22 1.20 -3.76
C ARG A 25 -13.97 0.34 -2.78
N LEU A 26 -13.41 -0.82 -2.43
CA LEU A 26 -13.96 -1.69 -1.39
C LEU A 26 -14.04 -0.93 -0.07
N VAL A 27 -12.95 -0.26 0.31
CA VAL A 27 -12.89 0.59 1.51
C VAL A 27 -13.83 1.80 1.39
N GLY A 28 -13.82 2.50 0.25
CA GLY A 28 -14.71 3.65 0.04
C GLY A 28 -16.22 3.31 0.04
N CYS A 29 -16.58 2.04 -0.13
CA CYS A 29 -17.95 1.55 -0.07
C CYS A 29 -18.18 0.60 1.13
N PHE A 30 -17.26 0.55 2.10
CA PHE A 30 -17.23 -0.51 3.11
C PHE A 30 -18.53 -0.59 3.93
N ASP A 31 -19.01 0.56 4.42
CA ASP A 31 -20.28 0.63 5.18
C ASP A 31 -21.50 0.27 4.34
N ALA A 32 -21.51 0.68 3.06
CA ALA A 32 -22.60 0.35 2.14
C ALA A 32 -22.63 -1.17 1.84
N ILE A 33 -21.46 -1.80 1.74
CA ILE A 33 -21.33 -3.25 1.56
C ILE A 33 -21.80 -3.99 2.80
N LYS A 34 -21.41 -3.56 4.00
CA LYS A 34 -21.93 -4.13 5.26
C LYS A 34 -23.46 -4.06 5.33
N ALA A 35 -24.03 -2.89 5.05
CA ALA A 35 -25.48 -2.68 5.06
C ALA A 35 -26.20 -3.56 4.02
N PHE A 36 -25.64 -3.67 2.81
CA PHE A 36 -26.20 -4.52 1.76
C PHE A 36 -26.17 -6.00 2.12
N LEU A 37 -25.07 -6.50 2.69
CA LEU A 37 -24.94 -7.90 3.10
C LEU A 37 -25.91 -8.25 4.23
N ALA A 38 -26.06 -7.35 5.20
CA ALA A 38 -27.05 -7.48 6.27
C ALA A 38 -28.49 -7.55 5.72
N GLU A 39 -28.84 -6.72 4.72
CA GLU A 39 -30.15 -6.77 4.05
C GLU A 39 -30.39 -8.11 3.34
N LYS A 40 -29.33 -8.70 2.77
CA LYS A 40 -29.39 -10.02 2.13
C LYS A 40 -29.34 -11.19 3.11
N GLY A 41 -29.25 -10.92 4.42
CA GLY A 41 -29.09 -11.95 5.44
C GLY A 41 -27.81 -12.76 5.28
N GLN A 42 -26.79 -12.18 4.63
CA GLN A 42 -25.47 -12.79 4.53
C GLN A 42 -24.59 -12.30 5.67
N ASP A 43 -24.11 -13.25 6.46
CA ASP A 43 -23.22 -12.97 7.57
C ASP A 43 -21.76 -13.19 7.17
N TYR A 44 -20.94 -12.18 7.43
CA TYR A 44 -19.50 -12.18 7.18
C TYR A 44 -18.83 -11.66 8.44
N PRO A 45 -18.44 -12.56 9.38
CA PRO A 45 -17.94 -12.16 10.69
C PRO A 45 -16.66 -11.31 10.60
N GLU A 46 -15.89 -11.45 9.53
CA GLU A 46 -14.68 -10.65 9.28
C GLU A 46 -14.97 -9.16 9.16
N LEU A 47 -16.15 -8.77 8.69
CA LEU A 47 -16.52 -7.36 8.56
C LEU A 47 -16.70 -6.70 9.92
N GLU A 48 -17.02 -7.46 10.95
CA GLU A 48 -17.20 -7.00 12.33
C GLU A 48 -15.95 -7.24 13.20
N ASP A 49 -14.96 -7.99 12.71
CA ASP A 49 -13.67 -8.17 13.39
C ASP A 49 -12.78 -6.93 13.21
N GLU A 50 -12.63 -6.15 14.29
CA GLU A 50 -11.77 -4.96 14.33
C GLU A 50 -10.34 -5.23 13.81
N LYS A 51 -9.75 -6.39 14.11
CA LYS A 51 -8.39 -6.72 13.66
C LYS A 51 -8.34 -6.94 12.15
N TRP A 52 -9.40 -7.53 11.59
CA TRP A 52 -9.50 -7.74 10.16
C TRP A 52 -9.71 -6.41 9.43
N VAL A 53 -10.58 -5.54 9.96
CA VAL A 53 -10.81 -4.19 9.41
C VAL A 53 -9.52 -3.37 9.43
N VAL A 54 -8.78 -3.36 10.54
CA VAL A 54 -7.46 -2.70 10.63
C VAL A 54 -6.50 -3.21 9.53
N LYS A 55 -6.45 -4.53 9.31
CA LYS A 55 -5.61 -5.12 8.26
C LYS A 55 -6.05 -4.70 6.87
N LEU A 56 -7.37 -4.60 6.62
CA LEU A 56 -7.90 -4.12 5.34
C LEU A 56 -7.53 -2.65 5.08
N MET A 57 -7.69 -1.78 6.08
CA MET A 57 -7.35 -0.35 5.96
C MET A 57 -5.85 -0.18 5.68
N PHE A 58 -5.01 -0.86 6.47
CA PHE A 58 -3.56 -0.86 6.25
C PHE A 58 -3.20 -1.37 4.84
N LEU A 59 -3.78 -2.50 4.42
CA LEU A 59 -3.50 -3.10 3.12
C LEU A 59 -3.87 -2.16 1.98
N THR A 60 -4.98 -1.44 2.13
CA THR A 60 -5.44 -0.46 1.14
C THR A 60 -4.47 0.70 1.02
N ASP A 61 -4.12 1.34 2.14
CA ASP A 61 -3.15 2.44 2.19
C ASP A 61 -1.76 2.03 1.62
N ILE A 62 -1.17 0.90 2.08
CA ILE A 62 0.16 0.48 1.61
C ILE A 62 0.15 0.09 0.13
N THR A 63 -0.94 -0.51 -0.37
CA THR A 63 -1.07 -0.82 -1.79
C THR A 63 -1.19 0.46 -2.63
N GLY A 64 -1.80 1.52 -2.10
CA GLY A 64 -1.77 2.87 -2.69
C GLY A 64 -0.34 3.36 -2.90
N HIS A 65 0.49 3.32 -1.85
CA HIS A 65 1.91 3.71 -1.94
C HIS A 65 2.71 2.85 -2.94
N LEU A 66 2.47 1.54 -2.95
CA LEU A 66 3.11 0.64 -3.91
C LEU A 66 2.69 0.96 -5.35
N ASN A 67 1.41 1.26 -5.58
CA ASN A 67 0.92 1.64 -6.90
C ASN A 67 1.60 2.92 -7.40
N GLU A 68 1.77 3.92 -6.53
CA GLU A 68 2.49 5.14 -6.88
C GLU A 68 3.95 4.87 -7.25
N LEU A 69 4.64 4.02 -6.48
CA LEU A 69 6.00 3.59 -6.79
C LEU A 69 6.06 2.99 -8.19
N ASN A 70 5.16 2.06 -8.51
CA ASN A 70 5.20 1.38 -9.79
C ASN A 70 4.83 2.25 -10.98
N LEU A 71 3.89 3.18 -10.81
CA LEU A 71 3.61 4.15 -11.85
C LEU A 71 4.83 5.02 -12.16
N LYS A 72 5.62 5.37 -11.13
CA LYS A 72 6.89 6.09 -11.32
C LYS A 72 7.91 5.23 -12.06
N LEU A 73 8.12 3.99 -11.61
CA LEU A 73 9.08 3.06 -12.23
C LEU A 73 8.71 2.70 -13.67
N GLN A 74 7.41 2.62 -14.01
CA GLN A 74 6.92 2.33 -15.36
C GLN A 74 6.71 3.58 -16.22
N GLY A 75 7.05 4.77 -15.72
CA GLY A 75 6.90 6.02 -16.44
C GLY A 75 7.74 6.06 -17.71
N ALA A 76 7.19 6.64 -18.78
CA ALA A 76 7.95 6.83 -20.02
C ALA A 76 9.17 7.73 -19.77
N GLY A 77 10.32 7.34 -20.32
CA GLY A 77 11.56 8.12 -20.22
C GLY A 77 12.37 7.92 -18.93
N GLN A 78 12.02 6.95 -18.09
CA GLN A 78 12.84 6.58 -16.91
C GLN A 78 14.17 5.93 -17.34
N THR A 79 15.29 6.46 -16.86
CA THR A 79 16.57 5.77 -16.94
C THR A 79 16.74 4.77 -15.81
N VAL A 80 17.70 3.85 -15.93
CA VAL A 80 18.02 2.88 -14.87
C VAL A 80 18.43 3.59 -13.57
N LEU A 81 19.10 4.75 -13.67
CA LEU A 81 19.49 5.57 -12.52
C LEU A 81 18.26 6.23 -11.87
N ASP A 82 17.32 6.76 -12.66
CA ASP A 82 16.07 7.33 -12.13
C ASP A 82 15.24 6.28 -11.38
N MET A 83 15.19 5.04 -11.94
CA MET A 83 14.52 3.91 -11.30
C MET A 83 15.20 3.54 -9.98
N PHE A 84 16.54 3.53 -9.94
CA PHE A 84 17.30 3.27 -8.72
C PHE A 84 17.04 4.33 -7.64
N ASP A 85 17.07 5.60 -7.99
CA ASP A 85 16.80 6.69 -7.05
C ASP A 85 15.36 6.65 -6.54
N THR A 86 14.40 6.37 -7.43
CA THR A 86 12.99 6.18 -7.07
C THR A 86 12.81 5.02 -6.09
N TRP A 87 13.45 3.89 -6.36
CA TRP A 87 13.44 2.72 -5.47
C TRP A 87 14.08 3.03 -4.11
N LYS A 88 15.27 3.63 -4.11
CA LYS A 88 16.01 3.98 -2.89
C LYS A 88 15.22 4.97 -2.03
N ALA A 89 14.60 5.97 -2.65
CA ALA A 89 13.72 6.90 -1.95
C ALA A 89 12.50 6.18 -1.33
N PHE A 90 11.93 5.19 -2.03
CA PHE A 90 10.82 4.41 -1.49
C PHE A 90 11.23 3.53 -0.30
N VAL A 91 12.40 2.89 -0.34
CA VAL A 91 12.94 2.16 0.82
C VAL A 91 13.07 3.11 2.03
N GLY A 92 13.59 4.32 1.82
CA GLY A 92 13.62 5.35 2.87
C GLY A 92 12.23 5.75 3.39
N LYS A 93 11.22 5.79 2.53
CA LYS A 93 9.82 6.03 2.95
C LYS A 93 9.27 4.92 3.83
N LEU A 94 9.63 3.65 3.59
CA LEU A 94 9.17 2.53 4.42
C LEU A 94 9.63 2.68 5.88
N ALA A 95 10.85 3.17 6.10
CA ALA A 95 11.32 3.50 7.45
C ALA A 95 10.48 4.62 8.09
N VAL A 96 10.18 5.69 7.33
CA VAL A 96 9.30 6.78 7.79
C VAL A 96 7.88 6.28 8.09
N PHE A 97 7.35 5.35 7.29
CA PHE A 97 6.05 4.74 7.52
C PHE A 97 6.03 3.90 8.80
N SER A 98 7.12 3.17 9.07
CA SER A 98 7.27 2.41 10.31
C SER A 98 7.19 3.33 11.53
N ASP A 99 7.88 4.47 11.50
CA ASP A 99 7.88 5.45 12.59
C ASP A 99 6.51 6.15 12.74
N ASP A 100 5.87 6.51 11.62
CA ASP A 100 4.53 7.12 11.60
C ASP A 100 3.47 6.20 12.22
N VAL A 101 3.56 4.90 11.94
CA VAL A 101 2.67 3.88 12.54
C VAL A 101 3.05 3.60 14.00
N ALA A 102 4.35 3.50 14.32
CA ALA A 102 4.79 3.25 15.70
C ALA A 102 4.35 4.36 16.67
N THR A 103 4.32 5.61 16.18
CA THR A 103 3.82 6.78 16.93
C THR A 103 2.31 6.95 16.87
N SER A 104 1.58 6.08 16.15
CA SER A 104 0.14 6.19 15.91
C SER A 104 -0.30 7.52 15.29
N THR A 105 0.59 8.15 14.50
CA THR A 105 0.31 9.44 13.85
C THR A 105 -0.49 9.25 12.56
N PHE A 106 -0.25 8.14 11.84
CA PHE A 106 -0.95 7.75 10.61
C PHE A 106 -1.02 8.86 9.55
N ARG A 107 0.02 9.70 9.42
CA ARG A 107 0.08 10.77 8.43
C ARG A 107 0.00 10.23 7.00
N TYR A 108 0.62 9.07 6.75
CA TYR A 108 0.71 8.46 5.42
C TYR A 108 -0.33 7.37 5.20
N PHE A 109 -1.15 7.07 6.20
CA PHE A 109 -2.14 6.00 6.17
C PHE A 109 -3.52 6.59 6.43
N SER A 110 -4.16 7.13 5.38
CA SER A 110 -5.43 7.87 5.48
C SER A 110 -6.55 7.02 6.06
N HIS A 111 -6.67 5.78 5.62
CA HIS A 111 -7.74 4.88 6.06
C HIS A 111 -7.51 4.43 7.51
N LEU A 112 -6.26 4.12 7.89
CA LEU A 112 -5.93 3.86 9.30
C LEU A 112 -6.15 5.09 10.18
N ARG A 113 -5.82 6.29 9.70
CA ARG A 113 -6.05 7.53 10.45
C ARG A 113 -7.53 7.72 10.72
N GLU A 114 -8.38 7.56 9.70
CA GLU A 114 -9.83 7.66 9.86
C GLU A 114 -10.35 6.63 10.88
N LEU A 115 -9.94 5.37 10.75
CA LEU A 115 -10.30 4.32 11.70
C LEU A 115 -9.83 4.62 13.14
N SER A 116 -8.65 5.23 13.29
CA SER A 116 -8.09 5.59 14.61
C SER A 116 -8.90 6.65 15.35
N THR A 117 -9.73 7.41 14.64
CA THR A 117 -10.65 8.39 15.27
C THR A 117 -11.84 7.71 15.95
N GLN A 118 -12.14 6.47 15.56
CA GLN A 118 -13.28 5.70 16.03
C GLN A 118 -12.87 4.65 17.07
N HIS A 119 -11.73 3.97 16.84
CA HIS A 119 -11.26 2.85 17.67
C HIS A 119 -9.75 2.92 17.93
N SER A 120 -9.31 2.34 19.05
CA SER A 120 -7.88 2.20 19.34
C SER A 120 -7.25 1.13 18.45
N ILE A 121 -6.23 1.48 17.66
CA ILE A 121 -5.55 0.56 16.74
C ILE A 121 -4.28 0.01 17.40
N SER A 122 -4.14 -1.32 17.41
CA SER A 122 -2.87 -1.97 17.78
C SER A 122 -1.90 -1.91 16.61
N THR A 123 -0.78 -1.20 16.78
CA THR A 123 0.19 -0.93 15.70
C THR A 123 1.26 -2.01 15.56
N ALA A 124 1.41 -2.91 16.53
CA ALA A 124 2.50 -3.88 16.58
C ALA A 124 2.51 -4.86 15.38
N GLU A 125 1.35 -5.33 14.93
CA GLU A 125 1.26 -6.17 13.73
C GLU A 125 1.58 -5.38 12.45
N ILE A 126 1.14 -4.12 12.37
CA ILE A 126 1.36 -3.26 11.21
C ILE A 126 2.85 -2.94 11.05
N CYS A 127 3.53 -2.55 12.13
CA CYS A 127 4.98 -2.33 12.12
C CYS A 127 5.73 -3.58 11.62
N LYS A 128 5.33 -4.78 12.06
CA LYS A 128 5.94 -6.03 11.57
C LYS A 128 5.76 -6.22 10.06
N TYR A 129 4.60 -5.87 9.50
CA TYR A 129 4.38 -5.95 8.05
C TYR A 129 5.24 -4.94 7.29
N ILE A 130 5.38 -3.70 7.79
CA ILE A 130 6.23 -2.69 7.17
C ILE A 130 7.70 -3.11 7.21
N SER A 131 8.21 -3.57 8.35
CA SER A 131 9.59 -4.05 8.47
C SER A 131 9.86 -5.27 7.57
N LYS A 132 8.88 -6.16 7.43
CA LYS A 132 8.99 -7.29 6.50
C LYS A 132 9.04 -6.80 5.05
N LEU A 133 8.21 -5.83 4.69
CA LEU A 133 8.20 -5.24 3.36
C LEU A 133 9.56 -4.58 3.05
N GLU A 134 10.08 -3.78 3.97
CA GLU A 134 11.41 -3.15 3.86
C GLU A 134 12.53 -4.19 3.65
N SER A 135 12.51 -5.28 4.42
CA SER A 135 13.48 -6.37 4.29
C SER A 135 13.39 -7.07 2.92
N GLU A 136 12.18 -7.32 2.42
CA GLU A 136 11.98 -7.92 1.08
C GLU A 136 12.46 -6.97 -0.02
N PHE A 137 12.20 -5.67 0.10
CA PHE A 137 12.72 -4.67 -0.84
C PHE A 137 14.25 -4.64 -0.84
N THR A 138 14.87 -4.68 0.33
CA THR A 138 16.33 -4.68 0.47
C THR A 138 16.95 -5.97 -0.07
N THR A 139 16.35 -7.13 0.22
CA THR A 139 16.90 -8.43 -0.16
C THR A 139 16.75 -8.69 -1.66
N ARG A 140 15.54 -8.48 -2.22
CA ARG A 140 15.26 -8.84 -3.62
C ARG A 140 15.84 -7.86 -4.63
N PHE A 141 15.92 -6.58 -4.25
CA PHE A 141 16.40 -5.54 -5.16
C PHE A 141 17.82 -5.09 -4.81
N GLY A 142 18.32 -5.40 -3.61
CA GLY A 142 19.68 -5.05 -3.21
C GLY A 142 20.73 -5.57 -4.19
N GLU A 143 20.64 -6.85 -4.58
CA GLU A 143 21.58 -7.47 -5.52
C GLU A 143 21.50 -6.86 -6.93
N VAL A 144 20.29 -6.57 -7.42
CA VAL A 144 20.08 -5.97 -8.74
C VAL A 144 20.79 -4.62 -8.82
N TRP A 145 20.74 -3.84 -7.75
CA TRP A 145 21.26 -2.48 -7.76
C TRP A 145 22.73 -2.37 -7.35
N THR A 146 23.30 -3.31 -6.58
CA THR A 146 24.75 -3.36 -6.39
C THR A 146 25.45 -3.45 -7.74
N HIS A 147 24.98 -4.32 -8.64
CA HIS A 147 25.55 -4.46 -9.98
C HIS A 147 25.39 -3.20 -10.86
N VAL A 148 24.27 -2.49 -10.76
CA VAL A 148 24.06 -1.22 -11.49
C VAL A 148 25.03 -0.13 -11.03
N VAL A 149 25.26 0.00 -9.72
CA VAL A 149 26.22 0.96 -9.15
C VAL A 149 27.66 0.66 -9.60
N PHE A 150 28.04 -0.61 -9.68
CA PHE A 150 29.37 -1.01 -10.20
C PHE A 150 29.55 -0.70 -11.70
N LEU A 151 28.49 -0.81 -12.50
CA LEU A 151 28.54 -0.51 -13.94
C LEU A 151 28.60 1.00 -14.24
N ASP A 152 28.06 1.84 -13.36
CA ASP A 152 28.16 3.30 -13.49
C ASP A 152 29.57 3.80 -13.13
N GLN A 153 30.18 3.27 -12.07
CA GLN A 153 31.55 3.62 -11.66
C GLN A 153 32.62 3.21 -12.69
N THR A 154 32.38 2.16 -13.47
CA THR A 154 33.31 1.68 -14.50
C THR A 154 33.18 2.42 -15.84
N ARG A 155 32.11 3.21 -16.05
CA ARG A 155 31.94 4.07 -17.23
C ARG A 155 32.54 5.47 -17.08
N GLN A 156 32.95 5.85 -15.87
CA GLN A 156 33.58 7.15 -15.59
C GLN A 156 35.13 7.09 -15.53
N LEU A 157 35.73 5.96 -15.93
CA LEU A 157 37.17 5.75 -16.12
C LEU A 157 37.48 5.49 -17.60
#